data_AF-A0A2S1JT93-F1
#
_entry.id   AF-A0A2S1JT93-F1
#
_cell.length_a   1.000
_cell.length_b   1.000
_cell.length_c   1.000
_cell.angle_alpha   90.00
_cell.angle_beta   90.00
_cell.angle_gamma   90.00
#
_symmetry.space_group_name_H-M   'P 1'
#
loop_
_entity.id
_entity.type
_entity.pdbx_description
1 polymer ?
#
loop_
_entity_poly.entity_id
_entity_poly.type
_entity_poly.pdbx_seq_one_letter_code
_entity_poly.pdbx_strand_id
1 'polypeptide(L)'
;MSGKELYITYEELLKLESFRTPDSSIRKPQNIDTTYLDTMQVVIANGKGVLALDREAINQLPLTGWVCRFPAHVHPPKGLKLVRVNENQFNIAPARNMPLQKFEALVKELTVSAITIFKKQGRAV
;
A
#
# COMPACT_ATOMS: atom_id res chain seq x y z
N MET A 1 14.16 9.55 8.27
CA MET A 1 13.54 8.20 8.39
C MET A 1 14.13 7.31 7.31
N SER A 2 14.65 6.16 7.75
CA SER A 2 15.43 5.10 7.09
C SER A 2 15.41 5.05 5.55
N GLY A 3 16.59 5.14 4.92
CA GLY A 3 16.86 4.86 3.51
C GLY A 3 16.80 3.38 3.14
N LYS A 4 15.73 2.69 3.53
CA LYS A 4 15.44 1.31 3.12
C LYS A 4 14.56 1.35 1.86
N GLU A 5 14.81 0.42 0.94
CA GLU A 5 13.91 0.17 -0.19
C GLU A 5 12.61 -0.45 0.30
N LEU A 6 11.51 -0.13 -0.38
CA LEU A 6 10.19 -0.69 -0.06
C LEU A 6 9.62 -1.40 -1.29
N TYR A 7 8.80 -2.41 -1.03
CA TYR A 7 8.19 -3.26 -2.03
C TYR A 7 6.70 -3.39 -1.76
N ILE A 8 5.88 -3.13 -2.76
CA ILE A 8 4.43 -3.35 -2.71
C ILE A 8 4.07 -4.38 -3.79
N THR A 9 3.34 -5.42 -3.41
CA THR A 9 2.88 -6.43 -4.36
C THR A 9 1.73 -5.88 -5.18
N TYR A 10 1.58 -6.35 -6.42
CA TYR A 10 0.45 -5.93 -7.26
C TYR A 10 -0.91 -6.31 -6.66
N GLU A 11 -1.00 -7.45 -5.96
CA GLU A 11 -2.20 -7.85 -5.21
C GLU A 11 -2.60 -6.81 -4.15
N GLU A 12 -1.63 -6.22 -3.46
CA GLU A 12 -1.91 -5.18 -2.47
C GLU A 12 -2.41 -3.88 -3.12
N LEU A 13 -1.94 -3.57 -4.34
CA LEU A 13 -2.47 -2.44 -5.12
C LEU A 13 -3.89 -2.71 -5.65
N LEU A 14 -4.19 -3.92 -6.11
CA LEU A 14 -5.51 -4.31 -6.62
C LEU A 14 -6.60 -4.25 -5.55
N LYS A 15 -6.24 -4.49 -4.28
CA LYS A 15 -7.14 -4.28 -3.15
C LYS A 15 -7.67 -2.85 -3.09
N LEU A 16 -6.87 -1.86 -3.50
CA LEU A 16 -7.34 -0.47 -3.55
C LEU A 16 -8.42 -0.25 -4.61
N GLU A 17 -8.30 -0.90 -5.76
CA GLU A 17 -9.29 -0.75 -6.83
C GLU A 17 -10.61 -1.46 -6.51
N SER A 18 -10.52 -2.51 -5.68
CA SER A 18 -11.67 -3.27 -5.19
C SER A 18 -12.59 -2.47 -4.25
N PHE A 19 -12.15 -1.32 -3.70
CA PHE A 19 -13.03 -0.45 -2.92
C PHE A 19 -14.11 0.25 -3.75
N ARG A 20 -13.94 0.32 -5.09
CA ARG A 20 -14.87 1.03 -5.99
C ARG A 20 -16.09 0.20 -6.36
N THR A 21 -16.03 -1.11 -6.20
CA THR A 21 -17.12 -2.03 -6.50
C THR A 21 -17.90 -2.33 -5.21
N PRO A 22 -19.20 -2.00 -5.12
CA PRO A 22 -20.05 -2.38 -3.99
C PRO A 22 -20.35 -3.89 -3.93
N ASP A 23 -19.70 -4.70 -4.77
CA ASP A 23 -19.93 -6.13 -4.83
C ASP A 23 -19.39 -6.78 -3.55
N SER A 24 -20.33 -7.15 -2.67
CA SER A 24 -20.09 -7.80 -1.39
C SER A 24 -19.32 -9.13 -1.45
N SER A 25 -19.14 -9.70 -2.66
CA SER A 25 -18.33 -10.90 -2.90
C SER A 25 -16.82 -10.60 -2.95
N ILE A 26 -16.43 -9.36 -3.21
CA ILE A 26 -15.03 -8.92 -3.24
C ILE A 26 -14.67 -8.46 -1.82
N ARG A 27 -13.86 -9.27 -1.13
CA ARG A 27 -13.42 -9.03 0.26
C ARG A 27 -12.97 -7.58 0.42
N LYS A 28 -13.65 -6.80 1.28
CA LYS A 28 -13.16 -5.50 1.76
C LYS A 28 -11.70 -5.67 2.16
N PRO A 29 -10.76 -4.86 1.65
CA PRO A 29 -9.37 -4.97 2.03
C PRO A 29 -9.26 -4.83 3.54
N GLN A 30 -8.78 -5.88 4.20
CA GLN A 30 -8.68 -5.95 5.68
C GLN A 30 -7.80 -4.84 6.29
N ASN A 31 -7.07 -4.12 5.45
CA ASN A 31 -5.98 -3.25 5.87
C ASN A 31 -6.34 -1.76 5.89
N ILE A 32 -7.59 -1.36 5.64
CA ILE A 32 -7.97 0.07 5.72
C ILE A 32 -9.37 0.20 6.30
N ASP A 33 -9.51 1.00 7.35
CA ASP A 33 -10.81 1.29 7.95
C ASP A 33 -11.43 2.52 7.27
N THR A 34 -12.71 2.41 6.92
CA THR A 34 -13.48 3.50 6.31
C THR A 34 -14.74 3.78 7.12
N THR A 35 -15.14 5.05 7.14
CA THR A 35 -16.45 5.50 7.62
C THR A 35 -17.16 6.26 6.50
N TYR A 36 -18.45 6.50 6.66
CA TYR A 36 -19.17 7.48 5.85
C TYR A 36 -19.28 8.79 6.62
N LEU A 37 -19.08 9.90 5.91
CA LEU A 37 -19.47 11.25 6.33
C LEU A 37 -20.48 11.73 5.28
N ASP A 38 -21.76 11.76 5.65
CA ASP A 38 -22.90 11.86 4.72
C ASP A 38 -22.84 10.78 3.63
N THR A 39 -22.72 11.18 2.37
CA THR A 39 -22.62 10.27 1.21
C THR A 39 -21.17 9.97 0.81
N MET A 40 -20.19 10.57 1.47
CA MET A 40 -18.77 10.43 1.13
C MET A 40 -18.11 9.36 1.99
N GLN A 41 -17.48 8.38 1.33
CA GLN A 41 -16.63 7.41 2.01
C GLN A 41 -15.28 8.03 2.37
N VAL A 42 -14.92 7.96 3.65
CA VAL A 42 -13.73 8.55 4.25
C VAL A 42 -12.87 7.45 4.83
N VAL A 43 -11.57 7.47 4.52
CA VAL A 43 -10.57 6.60 5.13
C VAL A 43 -10.16 7.19 6.49
N ILE A 44 -10.11 6.34 7.52
CA ILE A 44 -9.71 6.69 8.88
C ILE A 44 -8.19 6.60 9.01
N ALA A 45 -7.55 7.66 9.52
CA ALA A 45 -6.10 7.72 9.73
C ALA A 45 -5.66 7.07 11.05
N ASN A 46 -5.82 5.75 11.15
CA ASN A 46 -5.46 4.97 12.34
C ASN A 46 -4.17 4.16 12.18
N GLY A 47 -3.37 4.44 11.14
CA GLY A 47 -2.11 3.76 10.87
C GLY A 47 -2.24 2.46 10.06
N LYS A 48 -3.47 2.05 9.75
CA LYS A 48 -3.74 1.03 8.73
C LYS A 48 -3.64 1.64 7.33
N GLY A 49 -3.25 0.83 6.34
CA GLY A 49 -2.90 1.30 5.00
C GLY A 49 -2.49 0.18 4.06
N VAL A 50 -1.82 0.55 2.97
CA VAL A 50 -1.26 -0.39 1.99
C VAL A 50 -0.01 -1.02 2.56
N LEU A 51 0.06 -2.35 2.58
CA LEU A 51 1.24 -3.06 3.07
C LEU A 51 2.45 -2.83 2.13
N ALA A 52 3.55 -2.41 2.71
CA ALA A 52 4.86 -2.30 2.09
C ALA A 52 5.87 -3.14 2.88
N LEU A 53 6.71 -3.86 2.16
CA LEU A 53 7.70 -4.77 2.71
C LEU A 53 9.09 -4.21 2.44
N ASP A 54 10.06 -4.51 3.30
CA ASP A 54 11.45 -4.35 2.89
C ASP A 54 11.95 -5.56 2.08
N ARG A 55 13.22 -5.52 1.71
CA ARG A 55 13.84 -6.55 0.87
C ARG A 55 13.84 -7.93 1.51
N GLU A 56 13.97 -8.00 2.83
CA GLU A 56 13.99 -9.28 3.53
C GLU A 56 12.59 -9.91 3.51
N ALA A 57 11.58 -9.13 3.92
CA ALA A 57 10.21 -9.61 3.97
C ALA A 57 9.65 -9.99 2.60
N ILE A 58 9.91 -9.20 1.54
CA ILE A 58 9.42 -9.56 0.19
C ILE A 58 10.06 -10.86 -0.31
N ASN A 59 11.33 -11.13 0.02
CA ASN A 59 12.05 -12.32 -0.43
C ASN A 59 11.58 -13.59 0.29
N GLN A 60 11.08 -13.47 1.51
CA GLN A 60 10.48 -14.59 2.26
C GLN A 60 9.11 -14.99 1.72
N LEU A 61 8.41 -14.11 0.98
CA LEU A 61 7.10 -14.45 0.43
C LEU A 61 7.22 -15.45 -0.74
N PRO A 62 6.45 -16.56 -0.72
CA PRO A 62 6.45 -17.57 -1.77
C PRO A 62 5.63 -17.13 -3.00
N LEU A 63 5.77 -15.87 -3.43
CA LEU A 63 5.02 -15.31 -4.56
C LEU A 63 5.86 -15.25 -5.85
N THR A 64 5.18 -15.41 -6.99
CA THR A 64 5.64 -15.06 -8.33
C THR A 64 4.71 -13.98 -8.88
N GLY A 65 5.27 -12.85 -9.35
CA GLY A 65 4.45 -11.78 -9.92
C GLY A 65 5.15 -10.43 -9.95
N TRP A 66 4.39 -9.42 -10.40
CA TRP A 66 4.86 -8.04 -10.45
C TRP A 66 4.86 -7.40 -9.06
N VAL A 67 5.92 -6.65 -8.78
CA VAL A 67 6.15 -5.94 -7.53
C VAL A 67 6.60 -4.52 -7.88
N CYS A 68 6.06 -3.53 -7.19
CA CYS A 68 6.53 -2.15 -7.25
C CYS A 68 7.66 -1.98 -6.23
N ARG A 69 8.87 -1.70 -6.70
CA ARG A 69 10.02 -1.34 -5.87
C ARG A 69 10.15 0.17 -5.79
N PHE A 70 10.21 0.69 -4.56
CA PHE A 70 10.46 2.08 -4.25
C PHE A 70 11.90 2.21 -3.78
N PRO A 71 12.72 3.03 -4.47
CA PRO A 71 14.08 3.30 -4.04
C PRO A 71 14.16 3.78 -2.58
N ALA A 72 15.31 3.55 -1.96
CA ALA A 72 15.66 4.22 -0.73
C ALA A 72 15.44 5.74 -0.90
N HIS A 73 14.91 6.40 0.13
CA HIS A 73 14.59 7.84 0.15
C HIS A 73 13.31 8.27 -0.61
N VAL A 74 12.51 7.35 -1.16
CA VAL A 74 11.17 7.73 -1.58
C VAL A 74 10.34 8.13 -0.36
N HIS A 75 9.84 9.36 -0.39
CA HIS A 75 8.92 9.86 0.61
C HIS A 75 7.48 9.69 0.12
N PRO A 76 6.56 9.20 0.96
CA PRO A 76 5.15 9.20 0.62
C PRO A 76 4.67 10.63 0.27
N PRO A 77 3.82 10.80 -0.75
CA PRO A 77 3.20 12.08 -1.07
C PRO A 77 2.54 12.73 0.15
N LYS A 78 2.46 14.08 0.13
CA LYS A 78 1.86 14.83 1.25
C LYS A 78 0.42 14.38 1.48
N GLY A 79 0.19 13.78 2.65
CA GLY A 79 -1.11 13.18 2.99
C GLY A 79 -1.02 11.68 3.25
N LEU A 80 0.07 11.03 2.84
CA LEU A 80 0.44 9.69 3.24
C LEU A 80 1.58 9.73 4.26
N LYS A 81 1.69 8.68 5.06
CA LYS A 81 2.80 8.46 5.99
C LYS A 81 3.16 6.97 6.01
N LEU A 82 4.42 6.69 6.26
CA LEU A 82 4.89 5.32 6.50
C LEU A 82 4.76 5.01 7.99
N VAL A 83 4.02 3.96 8.33
CA VAL A 83 3.81 3.48 9.69
C VAL A 83 4.46 2.12 9.82
N ARG A 84 5.38 1.95 10.75
CA ARG A 84 6.04 0.66 10.98
C ARG A 84 5.05 -0.31 11.64
N VAL A 85 4.91 -1.51 11.07
CA VAL A 85 4.13 -2.62 11.65
C VAL A 85 5.04 -3.50 12.48
N ASN A 86 6.16 -3.92 11.90
CA ASN A 86 7.26 -4.61 12.56
C ASN A 86 8.59 -4.22 11.89
N GLU A 87 9.69 -4.93 12.15
CA GLU A 87 11.01 -4.57 11.65
C GLU A 87 11.10 -4.45 10.11
N ASN A 88 10.39 -5.34 9.40
CA ASN A 88 10.50 -5.53 7.95
C ASN A 88 9.18 -5.22 7.20
N GLN A 89 8.14 -4.79 7.92
CA GLN A 89 6.81 -4.49 7.37
C GLN A 89 6.32 -3.10 7.79
N PHE A 90 5.71 -2.41 6.84
CA PHE A 90 5.23 -1.04 6.97
C PHE A 90 3.87 -0.88 6.32
N ASN A 91 3.05 0.03 6.82
CA ASN A 91 1.84 0.49 6.17
C ASN A 91 2.08 1.87 5.57
N ILE A 92 1.71 2.05 4.30
CA ILE A 92 1.50 3.36 3.70
C ILE A 92 0.08 3.78 4.05
N ALA A 93 -0.01 4.57 5.11
CA ALA A 93 -1.26 4.94 5.77
C ALA A 93 -1.62 6.41 5.50
N PRO A 94 -2.90 6.80 5.61
CA PRO A 94 -3.28 8.21 5.54
C PRO A 94 -2.71 8.96 6.75
N ALA A 95 -2.18 10.16 6.50
CA ALA A 95 -1.67 11.05 7.54
C ALA A 95 -2.81 11.71 8.34
N ARG A 96 -3.99 11.84 7.73
CA ARG A 96 -5.23 12.37 8.32
C ARG A 96 -6.43 11.74 7.62
N ASN A 97 -7.60 11.78 8.24
CA ASN A 97 -8.84 11.32 7.62
C ASN A 97 -9.02 12.04 6.26
N MET A 98 -9.39 11.28 5.23
CA MET A 98 -9.53 11.83 3.88
C MET A 98 -10.52 11.02 3.04
N PRO A 99 -11.09 11.61 1.98
CA PRO A 99 -11.93 10.86 1.04
C PRO A 99 -11.18 9.65 0.48
N LEU A 100 -11.86 8.52 0.35
CA LEU A 100 -11.27 7.29 -0.20
C LEU A 100 -10.61 7.54 -1.56
N GLN A 101 -11.30 8.25 -2.45
CA GLN A 101 -10.78 8.59 -3.78
C GLN A 101 -9.46 9.39 -3.71
N LYS A 102 -9.31 10.26 -2.72
CA LYS A 102 -8.06 11.02 -2.50
C LYS A 102 -6.95 10.12 -2.01
N PHE A 103 -7.24 9.20 -1.09
CA PHE A 103 -6.27 8.23 -0.62
C PHE A 103 -5.77 7.35 -1.78
N GLU A 104 -6.67 6.82 -2.61
CA GLU A 104 -6.33 6.04 -3.80
C GLU A 104 -5.45 6.84 -4.78
N ALA A 105 -5.80 8.10 -5.05
CA ALA A 105 -5.03 8.96 -5.94
C ALA A 105 -3.60 9.18 -5.43
N LEU A 106 -3.42 9.40 -4.13
CA LEU A 106 -2.09 9.57 -3.52
C LEU A 106 -1.26 8.29 -3.58
N VAL A 107 -1.88 7.11 -3.41
CA VAL A 107 -1.15 5.84 -3.56
C VAL A 107 -0.77 5.62 -5.03
N LYS A 108 -1.66 5.94 -5.98
CA LYS A 108 -1.35 5.88 -7.42
C LYS A 108 -0.20 6.84 -7.78
N GLU A 109 -0.22 8.06 -7.27
CA GLU A 109 0.88 9.03 -7.42
C GLU A 109 2.20 8.46 -6.89
N LEU A 110 2.19 7.82 -5.71
CA LEU A 110 3.36 7.14 -5.17
C LEU A 110 3.90 6.08 -6.15
N THR A 111 3.01 5.25 -6.75
CA THR A 111 3.43 4.21 -7.71
C THR A 111 4.06 4.74 -8.99
N VAL A 112 3.82 6.00 -9.38
CA VAL A 112 4.50 6.63 -10.53
C VAL A 112 6.01 6.70 -10.33
N SER A 113 6.46 6.83 -9.07
CA SER A 113 7.88 6.85 -8.72
C SER A 113 8.46 5.44 -8.51
N ALA A 114 7.67 4.38 -8.70
CA ALA A 114 8.10 3.01 -8.49
C ALA A 114 8.80 2.43 -9.73
N ILE A 115 9.73 1.52 -9.48
CA ILE A 115 10.29 0.63 -10.49
C ILE A 115 9.50 -0.68 -10.42
N THR A 116 8.81 -1.03 -11.50
CA THR A 116 8.11 -2.32 -11.59
C THR A 116 9.12 -3.43 -11.88
N ILE A 117 9.14 -4.45 -11.03
CA ILE A 117 10.03 -5.61 -11.15
C ILE A 117 9.21 -6.91 -11.13
N PHE A 118 9.69 -7.95 -11.80
CA PHE A 118 9.07 -9.28 -11.76
C PHE A 118 9.80 -10.18 -10.78
N LYS A 119 9.12 -10.57 -9.70
CA LYS A 119 9.63 -11.56 -8.74
C LYS A 119 9.26 -12.96 -9.20
N LYS A 120 10.23 -13.88 -9.20
CA LYS A 120 9.98 -15.32 -9.39
C LYS A 120 10.11 -16.03 -8.04
N GLN A 121 9.23 -16.97 -7.75
CA GLN A 121 9.32 -17.80 -6.55
C GLN A 121 10.71 -18.47 -6.47
N GLY A 122 11.31 -18.46 -5.28
CA GLY A 122 12.66 -18.98 -5.05
C GLY A 122 13.79 -18.09 -5.57
N ARG A 123 13.50 -16.90 -6.11
CA ARG A 123 14.51 -15.89 -6.46
C ARG A 123 14.30 -14.62 -5.64
N ALA A 124 15.41 -14.07 -5.16
CA ALA A 124 15.42 -12.77 -4.53
C ALA A 124 15.14 -11.66 -5.56
N VAL A 125 14.49 -10.59 -5.12
CA VAL A 125 14.36 -9.33 -5.87
C VAL A 125 15.55 -8.40 -5.68
#